data_AF-A0A1D2U134-F1
#
_entry.id   AF-A0A1D2U134-F1
#
_cell.length_a   1.000
_cell.length_b   1.000
_cell.length_c   1.000
_cell.angle_alpha   90.00
_cell.angle_beta   90.00
_cell.angle_gamma   90.00
#
_symmetry.space_group_name_H-M   'P 1'
#
loop_
_entity.id
_entity.type
_entity.pdbx_description
1 polymer ?
#
loop_
_entity_poly.entity_id
_entity_poly.type
_entity_poly.pdbx_seq_one_letter_code
_entity_poly.pdbx_strand_id
1 'polypeptide(L)'
;MREHEHKAALIYSHLTALGWARSLPKESILAEAAQCLTRQLSRYQQRRLPLEFSLTTDLKLMPLAEHSDQCAIVVHAPDVQCLELQEPILRLEKKHPKMGRCVWQALHRGLGLLGEYCSPYSLLHLLAMYYWHGEENEQCALDELKAQGEDVSQVEMIRRADVERQFPKWVLGREQENYRPTAGLKRLPFGDAVRRLMAFRRDQFPDQSLECQSLPIVYIPWEGSVMNQVADEHFNLLNQEYETVQFLFAFDARSFDSFRSALKQFQLYLDVLQAVEDVLDGLLGAAQSRPLMIGTPKESPSELAATHALLLYNGANTMNRAMVTVHTVARGPGRYVLLPGKPATAPALHQLLSRFNPSIACQGLLPANLLRHAPGELLWHCPSRIEPIFFQTSHSELNAISGKRVCHPHLLFHVTRRNLYVAALPNDQRPSLETNLLRAPYYNVDAEGQVCQGSMNGPRENKPESIGQWERAFFRSAFTHPQGGAFQITSHPNGHSGLWLEQSEQPCAEFPVQHLAPMKMTLNQWLMGHSRW
;
A
#
# COMPACT_ATOMS: atom_id res chain seq x y z
N MET A 1 4.97 45.57 -22.51
CA MET A 1 4.19 44.32 -22.33
C MET A 1 5.08 43.09 -22.16
N ARG A 2 5.77 42.56 -23.18
CA ARG A 2 6.45 41.24 -23.08
C ARG A 2 7.81 41.19 -22.35
N GLU A 3 8.24 42.29 -21.72
CA GLU A 3 9.51 42.35 -20.96
C GLU A 3 9.32 42.46 -19.42
N HIS A 4 8.08 42.69 -18.97
CA HIS A 4 7.75 42.75 -17.53
C HIS A 4 7.46 41.37 -16.94
N GLU A 5 6.87 40.47 -17.70
CA GLU A 5 6.56 39.09 -17.28
C GLU A 5 7.84 38.30 -16.95
N HIS A 6 8.91 38.51 -17.73
CA HIS A 6 10.21 37.87 -17.50
C HIS A 6 10.96 38.41 -16.27
N LYS A 7 10.70 39.67 -15.87
CA LYS A 7 11.28 40.29 -14.67
C LYS A 7 10.52 39.89 -13.39
N ALA A 8 9.19 39.74 -13.46
CA ALA A 8 8.37 39.31 -12.32
C ALA A 8 8.66 37.86 -11.86
N ALA A 9 8.81 36.92 -12.81
CA ALA A 9 9.09 35.52 -12.50
C ALA A 9 10.47 35.31 -11.84
N LEU A 10 11.48 36.11 -12.21
CA LEU A 10 12.80 36.08 -11.58
C LEU A 10 12.78 36.60 -10.13
N ILE A 11 11.96 37.62 -9.84
CA ILE A 11 11.93 38.29 -8.53
C ILE A 11 11.33 37.39 -7.44
N TYR A 12 10.29 36.62 -7.75
CA TYR A 12 9.66 35.75 -6.75
C TYR A 12 10.54 34.52 -6.38
N SER A 13 11.45 34.13 -7.26
CA SER A 13 12.36 32.98 -7.06
C SER A 13 13.37 33.18 -5.92
N HIS A 14 13.69 34.43 -5.53
CA HIS A 14 14.87 34.71 -4.71
C HIS A 14 14.64 35.11 -3.24
N LEU A 15 13.44 35.55 -2.84
CA LEU A 15 13.24 36.35 -1.63
C LEU A 15 12.65 35.64 -0.38
N THR A 16 11.83 34.60 -0.41
CA THR A 16 12.12 33.20 -0.79
C THR A 16 13.41 32.60 -0.16
N ALA A 17 14.11 33.28 0.76
CA ALA A 17 15.36 32.83 1.39
C ALA A 17 15.38 32.74 2.94
N LEU A 18 14.66 33.62 3.67
CA LEU A 18 14.94 33.88 5.10
C LEU A 18 13.72 33.91 6.05
N GLY A 19 12.52 33.55 5.58
CA GLY A 19 11.30 33.55 6.41
C GLY A 19 10.77 34.94 6.80
N TRP A 20 11.21 35.99 6.09
CA TRP A 20 10.89 37.39 6.42
C TRP A 20 9.89 37.99 5.44
N ALA A 21 9.01 38.80 6.01
CA ALA A 21 7.79 39.37 5.44
C ALA A 21 7.95 40.32 4.23
N ARG A 22 6.80 40.75 3.69
CA ARG A 22 6.58 41.91 2.79
C ARG A 22 7.09 41.78 1.34
N SER A 23 6.35 41.04 0.50
CA SER A 23 5.88 41.51 -0.83
C SER A 23 5.34 40.36 -1.70
N LEU A 24 4.28 39.71 -1.22
CA LEU A 24 3.28 39.21 -2.17
C LEU A 24 2.54 40.42 -2.77
N PRO A 25 2.14 40.39 -4.05
CA PRO A 25 1.03 41.23 -4.49
C PRO A 25 -0.16 40.96 -3.57
N LYS A 26 -0.82 42.00 -3.06
CA LYS A 26 -2.02 41.90 -2.19
C LYS A 26 -3.27 41.31 -2.91
N GLU A 27 -3.06 40.69 -4.05
CA GLU A 27 -4.06 40.41 -5.08
C GLU A 27 -4.05 38.92 -5.49
N SER A 28 -3.17 38.09 -4.89
CA SER A 28 -3.14 36.65 -5.12
C SER A 28 -3.90 35.89 -4.01
N ILE A 29 -5.11 35.44 -4.34
CA ILE A 29 -6.04 34.73 -3.44
C ILE A 29 -5.39 33.50 -2.78
N LEU A 30 -4.58 32.74 -3.53
CA LEU A 30 -3.85 31.56 -3.02
C LEU A 30 -2.86 31.90 -1.90
N ALA A 31 -2.25 33.08 -1.96
CA ALA A 31 -1.28 33.49 -0.96
C ALA A 31 -1.94 33.96 0.33
N GLU A 32 -3.11 34.60 0.22
CA GLU A 32 -3.95 34.91 1.39
C GLU A 32 -4.52 33.63 2.02
N ALA A 33 -4.94 32.66 1.20
CA ALA A 33 -5.38 31.34 1.63
C ALA A 33 -4.32 30.62 2.47
N ALA A 34 -3.10 30.45 1.94
CA ALA A 34 -2.00 29.80 2.64
C ALA A 34 -1.68 30.50 3.98
N GLN A 35 -1.61 31.84 3.99
CA GLN A 35 -1.37 32.60 5.23
C GLN A 35 -2.53 32.49 6.24
N CYS A 36 -3.76 32.31 5.78
CA CYS A 36 -4.92 32.13 6.65
C CYS A 36 -4.87 30.73 7.29
N LEU A 37 -4.70 29.68 6.49
CA LEU A 37 -4.57 28.29 6.93
C LEU A 37 -3.47 28.14 7.98
N THR A 38 -2.25 28.61 7.71
CA THR A 38 -1.15 28.54 8.67
C THR A 38 -1.48 29.23 10.00
N ARG A 39 -2.13 30.40 9.96
CA ARG A 39 -2.49 31.15 11.17
C ARG A 39 -3.57 30.44 11.98
N GLN A 40 -4.58 29.86 11.34
CA GLN A 40 -5.66 29.19 12.04
C GLN A 40 -5.26 27.81 12.57
N LEU A 41 -4.56 27.01 11.76
CA LEU A 41 -4.09 25.68 12.14
C LEU A 41 -3.02 25.72 13.23
N SER A 42 -2.27 26.82 13.39
CA SER A 42 -1.28 26.97 14.47
C SER A 42 -1.86 26.83 15.88
N ARG A 43 -3.16 27.06 16.08
CA ARG A 43 -3.84 26.85 17.37
C ARG A 43 -4.15 25.38 17.67
N TYR A 44 -4.11 24.53 16.66
CA TYR A 44 -4.45 23.11 16.72
C TYR A 44 -3.19 22.21 16.74
N GLN A 45 -2.08 22.71 17.29
CA GLN A 45 -0.82 21.97 17.47
C GLN A 45 -0.89 20.80 18.48
N GLN A 46 -2.07 20.51 19.02
CA GLN A 46 -2.31 19.49 20.05
C GLN A 46 -3.60 18.71 19.76
N ARG A 47 -3.84 18.32 18.51
CA ARG A 47 -4.99 17.48 18.15
C ARG A 47 -4.81 16.05 18.62
N ARG A 48 -5.88 15.48 19.17
CA ARG A 48 -6.01 14.04 19.37
C ARG A 48 -6.27 13.36 18.03
N LEU A 49 -7.15 13.93 17.20
CA LEU A 49 -7.54 13.38 15.89
C LEU A 49 -6.43 13.55 14.83
N PRO A 50 -6.07 12.48 14.07
CA PRO A 50 -5.04 12.54 13.04
C PRO A 50 -5.57 13.18 11.76
N LEU A 51 -5.82 14.50 11.79
CA LEU A 51 -6.30 15.26 10.64
C LEU A 51 -5.16 16.09 10.04
N GLU A 52 -4.84 15.84 8.77
CA GLU A 52 -3.90 16.60 7.95
C GLU A 52 -4.65 17.58 7.04
N PHE A 53 -4.02 18.72 6.75
CA PHE A 53 -4.64 19.88 6.09
C PHE A 53 -3.72 20.41 5.00
N SER A 54 -4.23 20.52 3.78
CA SER A 54 -3.48 21.00 2.62
C SER A 54 -4.30 21.95 1.74
N LEU A 55 -3.64 22.57 0.76
CA LEU A 55 -4.24 23.46 -0.22
C LEU A 55 -3.88 22.94 -1.62
N THR A 56 -4.86 22.50 -2.39
CA THR A 56 -4.65 22.05 -3.77
C THR A 56 -4.99 23.15 -4.77
N THR A 57 -4.24 23.20 -5.87
CA THR A 57 -4.38 24.21 -6.94
C THR A 57 -4.82 23.64 -8.28
N ASP A 58 -5.00 22.32 -8.39
CA ASP A 58 -5.58 21.64 -9.55
C ASP A 58 -6.31 20.39 -9.06
N LEU A 59 -7.63 20.35 -9.25
CA LEU A 59 -8.47 19.21 -8.86
C LEU A 59 -8.45 18.06 -9.89
N LYS A 60 -7.93 18.26 -11.11
CA LYS A 60 -7.87 17.22 -12.16
C LYS A 60 -6.99 16.01 -11.80
N LEU A 61 -6.18 16.13 -10.75
CA LEU A 61 -5.35 15.06 -10.20
C LEU A 61 -6.01 14.31 -9.03
N MET A 62 -7.26 14.64 -8.68
CA MET A 62 -8.02 13.96 -7.64
C MET A 62 -9.17 13.15 -8.27
N PRO A 63 -9.45 11.92 -7.82
CA PRO A 63 -10.41 11.01 -8.45
C PRO A 63 -11.89 11.45 -8.39
N LEU A 64 -12.17 12.62 -7.80
CA LEU A 64 -13.51 13.14 -7.50
C LEU A 64 -13.96 14.31 -8.39
N ALA A 65 -13.11 14.81 -9.30
CA ALA A 65 -13.39 16.06 -10.02
C ALA A 65 -13.25 15.92 -11.54
N GLU A 66 -14.37 15.71 -12.23
CA GLU A 66 -14.38 15.58 -13.70
C GLU A 66 -13.88 16.85 -14.41
N HIS A 67 -14.29 18.04 -13.95
CA HIS A 67 -13.94 19.32 -14.60
C HIS A 67 -13.79 20.50 -13.61
N SER A 68 -12.63 21.16 -13.59
CA SER A 68 -12.47 22.64 -13.55
C SER A 68 -11.03 23.09 -13.24
N ASP A 69 -10.72 24.37 -13.45
CA ASP A 69 -9.50 25.05 -12.98
C ASP A 69 -9.63 25.53 -11.50
N GLN A 70 -10.34 24.77 -10.66
CA GLN A 70 -10.61 25.11 -9.26
C GLN A 70 -9.49 24.70 -8.31
N CYS A 71 -9.41 25.41 -7.19
CA CYS A 71 -8.56 25.09 -6.05
C CYS A 71 -9.43 24.58 -4.89
N ALA A 72 -8.85 23.94 -3.89
CA ALA A 72 -9.58 23.59 -2.66
C ALA A 72 -8.70 23.62 -1.43
N ILE A 73 -9.29 23.94 -0.27
CA ILE A 73 -8.73 23.55 1.02
C ILE A 73 -9.12 22.08 1.22
N VAL A 74 -8.15 21.23 1.51
CA VAL A 74 -8.31 19.78 1.64
C VAL A 74 -8.06 19.39 3.10
N VAL A 75 -8.96 18.58 3.69
CA VAL A 75 -8.71 17.93 4.99
C VAL A 75 -8.79 16.43 4.79
N HIS A 76 -7.75 15.71 5.19
CA HIS A 76 -7.66 14.26 5.05
C HIS A 76 -7.25 13.59 6.37
N ALA A 77 -7.70 12.35 6.55
CA ALA A 77 -7.35 11.51 7.70
C ALA A 77 -6.47 10.35 7.21
N PRO A 78 -5.13 10.43 7.35
CA PRO A 78 -4.23 9.39 6.85
C PRO A 78 -4.32 8.06 7.59
N ASP A 79 -4.69 8.05 8.87
CA ASP A 79 -4.56 6.89 9.75
C ASP A 79 -5.83 6.72 10.62
N VAL A 80 -6.24 5.47 10.85
CA VAL A 80 -7.33 5.08 11.77
C VAL A 80 -6.95 5.41 13.22
N GLN A 81 -7.89 5.92 14.02
CA GLN A 81 -7.67 6.15 15.45
C GLN A 81 -8.70 5.44 16.32
N CYS A 82 -8.20 4.61 17.24
CA CYS A 82 -9.00 4.06 18.34
C CYS A 82 -9.11 5.07 19.50
N LEU A 83 -10.34 5.32 19.99
CA LEU A 83 -10.63 6.15 21.16
C LEU A 83 -11.53 5.41 22.17
N GLU A 84 -10.91 4.91 23.23
CA GLU A 84 -11.56 4.28 24.39
C GLU A 84 -12.45 5.27 25.17
N LEU A 85 -13.75 5.34 24.87
CA LEU A 85 -14.69 6.28 25.52
C LEU A 85 -15.68 5.65 26.50
N GLN A 86 -15.82 4.33 26.54
CA GLN A 86 -16.77 3.64 27.41
C GLN A 86 -16.58 4.02 28.88
N GLU A 87 -15.40 3.75 29.45
CA GLU A 87 -15.16 4.00 30.87
C GLU A 87 -15.35 5.46 31.26
N PRO A 88 -14.80 6.48 30.54
CA PRO A 88 -15.08 7.89 30.83
C PRO A 88 -16.59 8.20 30.85
N ILE A 89 -17.34 7.72 29.85
CA ILE A 89 -18.77 8.01 29.70
C ILE A 89 -19.61 7.31 30.78
N LEU A 90 -19.34 6.04 31.07
CA LEU A 90 -20.03 5.29 32.11
C LEU A 90 -19.71 5.84 33.51
N ARG A 91 -18.46 6.26 33.77
CA ARG A 91 -18.09 6.97 35.01
C ARG A 91 -18.83 8.30 35.13
N LEU A 92 -18.96 9.05 34.04
CA LEU A 92 -19.69 10.32 34.02
C LEU A 92 -21.20 10.12 34.27
N GLU A 93 -21.82 9.14 33.62
CA GLU A 93 -23.24 8.78 33.81
C GLU A 93 -23.52 8.28 35.24
N LYS A 94 -22.65 7.44 35.81
CA LYS A 94 -22.76 6.94 37.18
C LYS A 94 -22.63 8.06 38.22
N LYS A 95 -21.76 9.05 37.98
CA LYS A 95 -21.55 10.19 38.88
C LYS A 95 -22.65 11.26 38.72
N HIS A 96 -23.15 11.45 37.50
CA HIS A 96 -24.13 12.46 37.13
C HIS A 96 -25.13 11.85 36.12
N PRO A 97 -26.29 11.34 36.59
CA PRO A 97 -27.28 10.71 35.72
C PRO A 97 -27.70 11.58 34.53
N LYS A 98 -27.86 10.97 33.36
CA LYS A 98 -28.10 11.59 32.04
C LYS A 98 -26.94 12.42 31.47
N MET A 99 -25.84 12.63 32.21
CA MET A 99 -24.72 13.44 31.73
C MET A 99 -23.83 12.69 30.74
N GLY A 100 -23.59 11.39 30.94
CA GLY A 100 -22.83 10.57 30.00
C GLY A 100 -23.58 10.43 28.67
N ARG A 101 -24.92 10.24 28.72
CA ARG A 101 -25.78 10.23 27.52
C ARG A 101 -25.68 11.52 26.71
N CYS A 102 -25.79 12.67 27.40
CA CYS A 102 -25.71 14.00 26.81
C CYS A 102 -24.37 14.24 26.09
N VAL A 103 -23.26 13.87 26.75
CA VAL A 103 -21.91 14.00 26.18
C VAL A 103 -21.69 13.02 25.01
N TRP A 104 -22.18 11.79 25.12
CA TRP A 104 -22.14 10.80 24.02
C TRP A 104 -22.85 11.30 22.76
N GLN A 105 -24.09 11.78 22.90
CA GLN A 105 -24.87 12.30 21.77
C GLN A 105 -24.19 13.54 21.14
N ALA A 106 -23.57 14.40 21.94
CA ALA A 106 -22.83 15.55 21.45
C ALA A 106 -21.59 15.13 20.64
N LEU A 107 -20.82 14.15 21.14
CA LEU A 107 -19.68 13.59 20.41
C LEU A 107 -20.11 12.86 19.12
N HIS A 108 -21.17 12.05 19.17
CA HIS A 108 -21.71 11.38 17.99
C HIS A 108 -22.09 12.37 16.89
N ARG A 109 -22.82 13.44 17.25
CA ARG A 109 -23.17 14.52 16.33
C ARG A 109 -21.95 15.32 15.85
N GLY A 110 -21.00 15.59 16.74
CA GLY A 110 -19.78 16.33 16.41
C GLY A 110 -18.89 15.58 15.42
N LEU A 111 -18.61 14.30 15.70
CA LEU A 111 -17.87 13.42 14.81
C LEU A 111 -18.59 13.26 13.47
N GLY A 112 -19.90 13.01 13.48
CA GLY A 112 -20.72 12.92 12.25
C GLY A 112 -20.76 14.19 11.39
N LEU A 113 -20.40 15.36 11.93
CA LEU A 113 -20.22 16.61 11.17
C LEU A 113 -18.78 16.79 10.65
N LEU A 114 -17.82 16.03 11.19
CA LEU A 114 -16.41 16.01 10.77
C LEU A 114 -16.08 14.85 9.82
N GLY A 115 -17.02 13.92 9.61
CA GLY A 115 -16.91 12.75 8.74
C GLY A 115 -17.71 11.57 9.26
N GLU A 116 -17.71 10.46 8.52
CA GLU A 116 -18.23 9.20 9.04
C GLU A 116 -17.29 8.62 10.11
N TYR A 117 -17.84 7.90 11.10
CA TYR A 117 -17.03 7.26 12.13
C TYR A 117 -17.67 5.96 12.61
N CYS A 118 -16.86 5.04 13.14
CA CYS A 118 -17.33 3.75 13.61
C CYS A 118 -17.86 3.86 15.05
N SER A 119 -19.13 4.22 15.17
CA SER A 119 -19.91 4.10 16.40
C SER A 119 -20.38 2.65 16.60
N PRO A 120 -20.77 2.24 17.83
CA PRO A 120 -21.51 1.00 18.07
C PRO A 120 -22.75 0.78 17.19
N TYR A 121 -23.39 1.86 16.71
CA TYR A 121 -24.49 1.76 15.76
C TYR A 121 -23.99 1.52 14.32
N SER A 122 -22.94 2.23 13.90
CA SER A 122 -22.27 2.01 12.61
C SER A 122 -21.71 0.59 12.52
N LEU A 123 -21.19 0.06 13.63
CA LEU A 123 -20.71 -1.30 13.77
C LEU A 123 -21.82 -2.34 13.53
N LEU A 124 -23.03 -2.13 14.06
CA LEU A 124 -24.16 -3.03 13.77
C LEU A 124 -24.52 -3.05 12.28
N HIS A 125 -24.33 -1.94 11.57
CA HIS A 125 -24.54 -1.86 10.13
C HIS A 125 -23.40 -2.55 9.34
N LEU A 126 -22.15 -2.31 9.72
CA LEU A 126 -20.98 -2.98 9.12
C LEU A 126 -21.01 -4.49 9.34
N LEU A 127 -21.33 -4.95 10.55
CA LEU A 127 -21.52 -6.38 10.83
C LEU A 127 -22.64 -6.98 9.98
N ALA A 128 -23.70 -6.22 9.65
CA ALA A 128 -24.76 -6.67 8.76
C ALA A 128 -24.34 -6.85 7.28
N MET A 129 -23.11 -6.47 6.91
CA MET A 129 -22.50 -6.78 5.60
C MET A 129 -21.73 -8.10 5.63
N TYR A 130 -21.24 -8.53 6.79
CA TYR A 130 -20.51 -9.80 6.99
C TYR A 130 -21.39 -10.91 7.56
N TYR A 131 -22.50 -10.57 8.22
CA TYR A 131 -23.67 -11.44 8.27
C TYR A 131 -24.18 -11.64 6.84
N TRP A 132 -24.39 -12.91 6.46
CA TRP A 132 -24.75 -13.30 5.11
C TRP A 132 -25.90 -12.45 4.56
N HIS A 133 -25.61 -11.70 3.50
CA HIS A 133 -26.50 -11.00 2.59
C HIS A 133 -27.94 -10.70 3.07
N GLY A 134 -28.11 -9.60 3.81
CA GLY A 134 -29.19 -8.66 3.51
C GLY A 134 -30.63 -8.98 3.93
N GLU A 135 -30.88 -9.94 4.83
CA GLU A 135 -32.21 -10.07 5.46
C GLU A 135 -32.24 -9.52 6.89
N GLU A 136 -33.26 -8.71 7.21
CA GLU A 136 -33.57 -8.26 8.58
C GLU A 136 -34.05 -9.40 9.50
N ASN A 137 -34.18 -10.62 8.96
CA ASN A 137 -34.80 -11.78 9.58
C ASN A 137 -33.80 -12.93 9.83
N GLU A 138 -33.28 -13.00 11.06
CA GLU A 138 -32.35 -14.06 11.53
C GLU A 138 -32.84 -15.49 11.23
N GLN A 139 -34.16 -15.71 11.20
CA GLN A 139 -34.75 -17.02 10.92
C GLN A 139 -34.55 -17.47 9.46
N CYS A 140 -34.59 -16.54 8.49
CA CYS A 140 -34.49 -16.87 7.07
C CYS A 140 -33.09 -17.37 6.70
N ALA A 141 -32.05 -16.65 7.14
CA ALA A 141 -30.64 -17.04 6.95
C ALA A 141 -30.32 -18.41 7.56
N LEU A 142 -30.87 -18.71 8.75
CA LEU A 142 -30.74 -20.02 9.40
C LEU A 142 -31.43 -21.16 8.62
N ASP A 143 -32.44 -20.86 7.82
CA ASP A 143 -33.17 -21.84 7.03
C ASP A 143 -32.57 -22.02 5.61
N GLU A 144 -31.95 -20.99 5.04
CA GLU A 144 -31.15 -21.10 3.80
C GLU A 144 -29.89 -21.94 4.00
N LEU A 145 -29.13 -21.76 5.09
CA LEU A 145 -27.93 -22.57 5.37
C LEU A 145 -28.27 -24.07 5.47
N LYS A 146 -29.39 -24.40 6.12
CA LYS A 146 -29.91 -25.79 6.16
C LYS A 146 -30.31 -26.30 4.77
N ALA A 147 -30.87 -25.45 3.92
CA ALA A 147 -31.26 -25.81 2.57
C ALA A 147 -30.05 -26.06 1.64
N GLN A 148 -28.92 -25.38 1.89
CA GLN A 148 -27.65 -25.62 1.21
C GLN A 148 -26.89 -26.85 1.74
N GLY A 149 -27.37 -27.47 2.83
CA GLY A 149 -26.77 -28.67 3.43
C GLY A 149 -25.63 -28.38 4.40
N GLU A 150 -25.44 -27.13 4.83
CA GLU A 150 -24.46 -26.78 5.84
C GLU A 150 -24.97 -27.09 7.25
N ASP A 151 -24.07 -27.64 8.10
CA ASP A 151 -24.38 -27.84 9.51
C ASP A 151 -24.23 -26.51 10.26
N VAL A 152 -25.37 -25.85 10.48
CA VAL A 152 -25.48 -24.57 11.19
C VAL A 152 -24.94 -24.64 12.64
N SER A 153 -24.72 -25.83 13.21
CA SER A 153 -24.04 -25.98 14.51
C SER A 153 -22.52 -25.85 14.44
N GLN A 154 -21.92 -25.94 13.24
CA GLN A 154 -20.49 -25.77 12.99
C GLN A 154 -20.12 -24.35 12.52
N VAL A 155 -21.10 -23.56 12.07
CA VAL A 155 -20.88 -22.18 11.62
C VAL A 155 -20.91 -21.22 12.83
N GLU A 156 -19.81 -20.52 13.09
CA GLU A 156 -19.71 -19.56 14.21
C GLU A 156 -20.47 -18.26 13.90
N MET A 157 -21.80 -18.34 13.94
CA MET A 157 -22.70 -17.20 13.71
C MET A 157 -22.82 -16.32 14.97
N ILE A 158 -22.35 -15.08 14.87
CA ILE A 158 -22.70 -14.04 15.85
C ILE A 158 -24.11 -13.52 15.53
N ARG A 159 -24.96 -13.32 16.55
CA ARG A 159 -26.33 -12.82 16.35
C ARG A 159 -26.43 -11.33 16.64
N ARG A 160 -27.27 -10.62 15.88
CA ARG A 160 -27.59 -9.19 16.13
C ARG A 160 -28.04 -8.94 17.56
N ALA A 161 -28.88 -9.82 18.13
CA ALA A 161 -29.36 -9.71 19.49
C ALA A 161 -28.25 -9.82 20.54
N ASP A 162 -27.18 -10.58 20.27
CA ASP A 162 -26.04 -10.76 21.18
C ASP A 162 -25.07 -9.58 21.11
N VAL A 163 -24.86 -9.01 19.93
CA VAL A 163 -24.17 -7.70 19.78
C VAL A 163 -24.95 -6.62 20.55
N GLU A 164 -26.27 -6.50 20.32
CA GLU A 164 -27.09 -5.45 20.93
C GLU A 164 -27.17 -5.55 22.47
N ARG A 165 -27.02 -6.74 23.06
CA ARG A 165 -26.94 -6.94 24.52
C ARG A 165 -25.70 -6.34 25.16
N GLN A 166 -24.62 -6.13 24.41
CA GLN A 166 -23.34 -5.61 24.90
C GLN A 166 -23.37 -4.08 25.12
N PHE A 167 -24.33 -3.37 24.51
CA PHE A 167 -24.42 -1.91 24.56
C PHE A 167 -25.66 -1.41 25.32
N PRO A 168 -25.55 -0.32 26.11
CA PRO A 168 -26.72 0.38 26.63
C PRO A 168 -27.63 0.88 25.49
N LYS A 169 -28.95 0.73 25.60
CA LYS A 169 -29.91 1.08 24.52
C LYS A 169 -29.76 2.51 23.99
N TRP A 170 -29.41 3.47 24.84
CA TRP A 170 -29.18 4.87 24.48
C TRP A 170 -27.86 5.11 23.72
N VAL A 171 -26.88 4.19 23.81
CA VAL A 171 -25.65 4.22 22.99
C VAL A 171 -25.97 3.89 21.54
N LEU A 172 -26.89 2.93 21.32
CA LEU A 172 -27.37 2.49 20.00
C LEU A 172 -28.39 3.42 19.33
N GLY A 173 -28.60 4.63 19.86
CA GLY A 173 -29.54 5.61 19.28
C GLY A 173 -31.03 5.25 19.35
N ARG A 174 -31.42 4.15 20.02
CA ARG A 174 -32.79 3.61 20.02
C ARG A 174 -33.77 4.28 20.99
N GLU A 175 -33.30 5.21 21.82
CA GLU A 175 -34.15 5.99 22.72
C GLU A 175 -34.28 7.43 22.18
N GLN A 176 -35.41 7.75 21.52
CA GLN A 176 -35.79 9.13 21.20
C GLN A 176 -36.18 9.89 22.49
N GLU A 177 -35.22 10.19 23.35
CA GLU A 177 -35.46 11.02 24.54
C GLU A 177 -35.53 12.51 24.16
N ASN A 178 -36.59 13.19 24.62
CA ASN A 178 -36.73 14.66 24.49
C ASN A 178 -35.58 15.38 25.22
N TYR A 179 -34.60 15.82 24.44
CA TYR A 179 -33.38 16.46 24.95
C TYR A 179 -33.66 17.78 25.67
N ARG A 180 -33.22 17.88 26.92
CA ARG A 180 -33.00 19.15 27.62
C ARG A 180 -31.60 19.14 28.24
N PRO A 181 -30.75 20.16 28.00
CA PRO A 181 -29.48 20.27 28.67
C PRO A 181 -29.67 20.22 30.20
N THR A 182 -29.03 19.25 30.86
CA THR A 182 -29.06 19.17 32.31
C THR A 182 -28.39 20.43 32.91
N ALA A 183 -29.00 21.03 33.94
CA ALA A 183 -28.50 22.28 34.52
C ALA A 183 -27.05 22.19 35.04
N GLY A 184 -26.56 20.97 35.32
CA GLY A 184 -25.18 20.69 35.69
C GLY A 184 -24.16 20.77 34.55
N LEU A 185 -24.57 20.83 33.27
CA LEU A 185 -23.64 20.79 32.13
C LEU A 185 -22.62 21.94 32.16
N LYS A 186 -23.06 23.15 32.55
CA LYS A 186 -22.19 24.33 32.74
C LYS A 186 -21.12 24.18 33.84
N ARG A 187 -21.17 23.10 34.63
CA ARG A 187 -20.19 22.80 35.70
C ARG A 187 -19.08 21.85 35.23
N LEU A 188 -19.20 21.25 34.05
CA LEU A 188 -18.12 20.49 33.43
C LEU A 188 -17.15 21.44 32.74
N PRO A 189 -15.82 21.20 32.80
CA PRO A 189 -14.83 22.08 32.17
C PRO A 189 -15.00 22.18 30.64
N PHE A 190 -15.56 21.14 30.02
CA PHE A 190 -15.90 21.08 28.58
C PHE A 190 -17.40 21.29 28.29
N GLY A 191 -18.19 21.72 29.27
CA GLY A 191 -19.65 21.89 29.13
C GLY A 191 -20.09 22.85 28.02
N ASP A 192 -19.23 23.81 27.68
CA ASP A 192 -19.47 24.78 26.62
C ASP A 192 -19.17 24.22 25.22
N ALA A 193 -18.25 23.26 25.13
CA ALA A 193 -18.01 22.50 23.91
C ALA A 193 -19.18 21.57 23.59
N VAL A 194 -19.71 20.84 24.59
CA VAL A 194 -20.95 20.02 24.46
C VAL A 194 -22.12 20.87 23.96
N ARG A 195 -22.30 22.09 24.49
CA ARG A 195 -23.34 23.02 24.02
C ARG A 195 -23.14 23.48 22.57
N ARG A 196 -21.89 23.71 22.14
CA ARG A 196 -21.57 24.03 20.73
C ARG A 196 -21.88 22.85 19.79
N LEU A 197 -21.42 21.64 20.12
CA LEU A 197 -21.70 20.42 19.34
C LEU A 197 -23.20 20.19 19.13
N MET A 198 -24.01 20.44 20.16
CA MET A 198 -25.47 20.34 20.07
C MET A 198 -26.16 21.49 19.30
N ALA A 199 -25.45 22.59 19.03
CA ALA A 199 -25.97 23.73 18.28
C ALA A 199 -25.65 23.65 16.77
N PHE A 200 -24.51 23.08 16.37
CA PHE A 200 -24.15 22.92 14.96
C PHE A 200 -25.15 22.02 14.21
N ARG A 201 -25.55 22.43 13.01
CA ARG A 201 -26.55 21.73 12.17
C ARG A 201 -25.93 21.34 10.84
N ARG A 202 -26.32 20.18 10.28
CA ARG A 202 -25.81 19.70 8.97
C ARG A 202 -26.13 20.68 7.84
N ASP A 203 -27.28 21.36 7.89
CA ASP A 203 -27.71 22.38 6.91
C ASP A 203 -26.83 23.65 6.86
N GLN A 204 -25.85 23.79 7.76
CA GLN A 204 -24.85 24.86 7.71
C GLN A 204 -23.66 24.51 6.79
N PHE A 205 -23.58 23.25 6.33
CA PHE A 205 -22.60 22.75 5.39
C PHE A 205 -23.28 22.56 4.01
N PRO A 206 -22.61 22.86 2.89
CA PRO A 206 -23.21 22.75 1.57
C PRO A 206 -23.28 21.30 1.07
N ASP A 207 -24.32 20.97 0.29
CA ASP A 207 -24.42 19.67 -0.39
C ASP A 207 -23.26 19.42 -1.39
N GLN A 208 -22.62 20.49 -1.87
CA GLN A 208 -21.46 20.45 -2.77
C GLN A 208 -20.11 20.21 -2.07
N SER A 209 -20.06 20.07 -0.73
CA SER A 209 -18.87 19.48 -0.10
C SER A 209 -18.89 17.98 -0.40
N LEU A 210 -18.30 17.61 -1.55
CA LEU A 210 -18.23 16.26 -2.13
C LEU A 210 -18.19 15.19 -1.02
N GLU A 211 -19.30 14.46 -0.87
CA GLU A 211 -19.39 13.32 0.04
C GLU A 211 -18.57 12.17 -0.55
N CYS A 212 -17.26 12.19 -0.27
CA CYS A 212 -16.37 11.09 -0.56
C CYS A 212 -16.75 9.90 0.33
N GLN A 213 -16.89 8.72 -0.29
CA GLN A 213 -17.35 7.52 0.40
C GLN A 213 -16.23 6.97 1.30
N SER A 214 -16.47 7.02 2.61
CA SER A 214 -15.63 6.49 3.70
C SER A 214 -14.23 7.12 3.88
N LEU A 215 -13.53 6.98 5.01
CA LEU A 215 -13.96 6.94 6.41
C LEU A 215 -12.80 7.51 7.28
N PRO A 216 -12.92 8.64 8.00
CA PRO A 216 -11.97 8.95 9.07
C PRO A 216 -12.34 8.09 10.28
N ILE A 217 -11.91 6.82 10.29
CA ILE A 217 -12.30 5.86 11.34
C ILE A 217 -11.73 6.30 12.70
N VAL A 218 -12.52 7.10 13.41
CA VAL A 218 -12.52 7.15 14.87
C VAL A 218 -13.30 5.92 15.31
N TYR A 219 -12.59 4.85 15.63
CA TYR A 219 -13.20 3.66 16.21
C TYR A 219 -13.39 3.89 17.70
N ILE A 220 -14.63 3.72 18.17
CA ILE A 220 -14.97 3.88 19.59
C ILE A 220 -15.32 2.50 20.16
N PRO A 221 -14.33 1.76 20.71
CA PRO A 221 -14.56 0.50 21.36
C PRO A 221 -15.50 0.60 22.57
N TRP A 222 -16.10 -0.54 22.85
CA TRP A 222 -16.83 -0.84 24.07
C TRP A 222 -16.42 -2.28 24.46
N GLU A 223 -15.89 -2.43 25.66
CA GLU A 223 -15.48 -3.69 26.29
C GLU A 223 -16.58 -4.75 26.18
N GLY A 224 -16.18 -5.97 25.81
CA GLY A 224 -17.09 -7.08 25.56
C GLY A 224 -17.82 -7.00 24.22
N SER A 225 -17.54 -6.00 23.37
CA SER A 225 -18.06 -6.00 21.99
C SER A 225 -17.51 -7.19 21.19
N VAL A 226 -18.35 -7.73 20.30
CA VAL A 226 -18.03 -8.75 19.27
C VAL A 226 -16.77 -8.44 18.45
N MET A 227 -16.31 -7.19 18.46
CA MET A 227 -15.10 -6.70 17.80
C MET A 227 -13.83 -7.50 18.09
N ASN A 228 -13.70 -8.18 19.23
CA ASN A 228 -12.57 -9.10 19.47
C ASN A 228 -12.55 -10.31 18.51
N GLN A 229 -13.66 -10.58 17.81
CA GLN A 229 -13.80 -11.60 16.76
C GLN A 229 -13.69 -10.99 15.35
N VAL A 230 -13.80 -9.66 15.20
CA VAL A 230 -13.64 -8.97 13.92
C VAL A 230 -12.16 -8.65 13.71
N ALA A 231 -11.44 -9.58 13.08
CA ALA A 231 -10.00 -9.43 12.81
C ALA A 231 -9.67 -8.15 12.01
N ASP A 232 -8.44 -7.63 12.19
CA ASP A 232 -7.90 -6.47 11.46
C ASP A 232 -8.09 -6.57 9.94
N GLU A 233 -8.12 -7.80 9.40
CA GLU A 233 -8.34 -8.09 7.99
C GLU A 233 -9.70 -7.55 7.47
N HIS A 234 -10.77 -7.57 8.27
CA HIS A 234 -12.06 -6.99 7.87
C HIS A 234 -11.99 -5.45 7.78
N PHE A 235 -11.26 -4.80 8.69
CA PHE A 235 -11.00 -3.36 8.64
C PHE A 235 -10.06 -2.99 7.50
N ASN A 236 -9.10 -3.86 7.18
CA ASN A 236 -8.22 -3.67 6.04
C ASN A 236 -8.96 -3.84 4.71
N LEU A 237 -9.93 -4.75 4.61
CA LEU A 237 -10.83 -4.86 3.44
C LEU A 237 -11.69 -3.61 3.27
N LEU A 238 -12.32 -3.12 4.36
CA LEU A 238 -13.05 -1.85 4.35
C LEU A 238 -12.17 -0.64 3.98
N ASN A 239 -10.88 -0.65 4.29
CA ASN A 239 -9.93 0.39 3.88
C ASN A 239 -9.31 0.17 2.49
N GLN A 240 -9.53 -0.98 1.84
CA GLN A 240 -8.98 -1.31 0.51
C GLN A 240 -9.91 -0.93 -0.64
N GLU A 241 -11.23 -0.90 -0.43
CA GLU A 241 -12.20 -0.54 -1.48
C GLU A 241 -12.37 0.98 -1.69
N TYR A 242 -11.83 1.82 -0.79
CA TYR A 242 -12.07 3.27 -0.80
C TYR A 242 -10.78 4.10 -0.70
N GLU A 243 -10.47 4.87 -1.75
CA GLU A 243 -9.28 5.72 -1.81
C GLU A 243 -9.41 6.99 -0.93
N THR A 244 -8.74 7.01 0.22
CA THR A 244 -8.36 8.19 1.05
C THR A 244 -9.36 9.37 1.15
N VAL A 245 -10.05 9.49 2.29
CA VAL A 245 -10.94 10.61 2.69
C VAL A 245 -10.38 11.98 2.36
N GLN A 246 -11.18 12.83 1.70
CA GLN A 246 -10.88 14.25 1.53
C GLN A 246 -12.13 15.13 1.69
N PHE A 247 -12.17 15.99 2.70
CA PHE A 247 -13.08 17.15 2.71
C PHE A 247 -12.53 18.21 1.77
N LEU A 248 -13.31 18.60 0.77
CA LEU A 248 -12.94 19.57 -0.24
C LEU A 248 -13.76 20.86 -0.07
N PHE A 249 -13.11 21.93 0.40
CA PHE A 249 -13.67 23.28 0.40
C PHE A 249 -13.20 23.99 -0.88
N ALA A 250 -13.88 23.70 -1.99
CA ALA A 250 -13.52 24.17 -3.32
C ALA A 250 -13.77 25.68 -3.52
N PHE A 251 -12.89 26.34 -4.26
CA PHE A 251 -13.01 27.74 -4.65
C PHE A 251 -12.31 28.04 -5.98
N ASP A 252 -12.80 29.04 -6.70
CA ASP A 252 -12.13 29.59 -7.87
C ASP A 252 -10.98 30.52 -7.44
N ALA A 253 -9.76 30.22 -7.88
CA ALA A 253 -8.56 31.03 -7.62
C ALA A 253 -8.64 32.46 -8.18
N ARG A 254 -9.61 32.75 -9.06
CA ARG A 254 -9.87 34.07 -9.66
C ARG A 254 -11.02 34.81 -8.97
N SER A 255 -11.74 34.18 -8.03
CA SER A 255 -12.90 34.76 -7.36
C SER A 255 -12.73 34.85 -5.83
N PHE A 256 -12.56 36.07 -5.34
CA PHE A 256 -12.37 36.32 -3.91
C PHE A 256 -13.60 35.97 -3.08
N ASP A 257 -14.82 36.15 -3.61
CA ASP A 257 -16.05 35.77 -2.91
C ASP A 257 -16.26 34.25 -2.90
N SER A 258 -15.79 33.52 -3.93
CA SER A 258 -15.71 32.06 -3.91
C SER A 258 -14.78 31.57 -2.80
N PHE A 259 -13.55 32.11 -2.74
CA PHE A 259 -12.60 31.79 -1.67
C PHE A 259 -13.14 32.14 -0.27
N ARG A 260 -13.77 33.31 -0.11
CA ARG A 260 -14.40 33.73 1.15
C ARG A 260 -15.55 32.80 1.56
N SER A 261 -16.27 32.22 0.61
CA SER A 261 -17.32 31.23 0.88
C SER A 261 -16.72 29.93 1.42
N ALA A 262 -15.73 29.36 0.71
CA ALA A 262 -14.99 28.16 1.14
C ALA A 262 -14.33 28.36 2.51
N LEU A 263 -13.74 29.53 2.77
CA LEU A 263 -13.09 29.84 4.05
C LEU A 263 -14.09 29.89 5.22
N LYS A 264 -15.34 30.35 5.01
CA LYS A 264 -16.38 30.31 6.05
C LYS A 264 -16.80 28.88 6.39
N GLN A 265 -16.91 28.02 5.39
CA GLN A 265 -17.24 26.60 5.57
C GLN A 265 -16.10 25.85 6.27
N PHE A 266 -14.86 26.14 5.88
CA PHE A 266 -13.67 25.63 6.55
C PHE A 266 -13.56 26.10 8.02
N GLN A 267 -13.90 27.36 8.31
CA GLN A 267 -13.98 27.86 9.69
C GLN A 267 -15.02 27.09 10.51
N LEU A 268 -16.20 26.81 9.93
CA LEU A 268 -17.24 26.03 10.61
C LEU A 268 -16.75 24.61 10.93
N TYR A 269 -16.05 23.95 10.00
CA TYR A 269 -15.41 22.66 10.23
C TYR A 269 -14.38 22.73 11.38
N LEU A 270 -13.53 23.76 11.40
CA LEU A 270 -12.58 23.98 12.49
C LEU A 270 -13.27 24.23 13.84
N ASP A 271 -14.40 24.94 13.86
CA ASP A 271 -15.16 25.23 15.09
C ASP A 271 -15.84 23.96 15.67
N VAL A 272 -16.32 23.06 14.81
CA VAL A 272 -16.78 21.72 15.21
C VAL A 272 -15.60 20.91 15.74
N LEU A 273 -14.48 20.89 15.03
CA LEU A 273 -13.27 20.15 15.40
C LEU A 273 -12.73 20.57 16.77
N GLN A 274 -12.64 21.87 17.04
CA GLN A 274 -12.26 22.35 18.37
C GLN A 274 -13.24 21.86 19.45
N ALA A 275 -14.55 21.91 19.18
CA ALA A 275 -15.55 21.48 20.15
C ALA A 275 -15.55 19.95 20.38
N VAL A 276 -15.12 19.13 19.42
CA VAL A 276 -14.88 17.69 19.64
C VAL A 276 -13.64 17.48 20.48
N GLU A 277 -12.50 18.08 20.11
CA GLU A 277 -11.23 17.98 20.83
C GLU A 277 -11.37 18.43 22.30
N ASP A 278 -12.03 19.56 22.57
CA ASP A 278 -12.29 20.08 23.92
C ASP A 278 -13.06 19.07 24.82
N VAL A 279 -13.98 18.28 24.24
CA VAL A 279 -14.73 17.25 24.97
C VAL A 279 -13.89 16.00 25.16
N LEU A 280 -13.12 15.58 24.15
CA LEU A 280 -12.23 14.43 24.23
C LEU A 280 -11.13 14.65 25.29
N ASP A 281 -10.48 15.81 25.29
CA ASP A 281 -9.48 16.17 26.31
C ASP A 281 -10.11 16.30 27.71
N GLY A 282 -11.38 16.72 27.78
CA GLY A 282 -12.16 16.74 29.00
C GLY A 282 -12.49 15.35 29.58
N LEU A 283 -12.56 14.31 28.74
CA LEU A 283 -12.84 12.92 29.12
C LEU A 283 -11.58 12.07 29.31
N LEU A 284 -10.55 12.32 28.50
CA LEU A 284 -9.34 11.49 28.37
C LEU A 284 -8.06 12.17 28.87
N GLY A 285 -8.14 13.43 29.30
CA GLY A 285 -6.98 14.30 29.55
C GLY A 285 -6.41 14.89 28.26
N ALA A 286 -5.57 15.92 28.37
CA ALA A 286 -4.94 16.56 27.20
C ALA A 286 -4.08 15.56 26.38
N ALA A 287 -4.15 15.64 25.06
CA ALA A 287 -3.28 14.87 24.17
C ALA A 287 -1.79 15.22 24.38
N GLN A 288 -0.89 14.25 24.16
CA GLN A 288 0.54 14.53 24.05
C GLN A 288 0.80 15.41 22.81
N SER A 289 1.77 16.32 22.88
CA SER A 289 2.05 17.25 21.76
C SER A 289 2.54 16.50 20.52
N ARG A 290 1.65 16.33 19.54
CA ARG A 290 1.97 15.87 18.19
C ARG A 290 2.34 17.09 17.34
N PRO A 291 3.47 17.09 16.60
CA PRO A 291 3.80 18.19 15.71
C PRO A 291 2.70 18.35 14.65
N LEU A 292 2.27 19.60 14.41
CA LEU A 292 1.29 19.92 13.38
C LEU A 292 1.84 19.55 11.99
N MET A 293 1.40 18.42 11.46
CA MET A 293 1.71 17.98 10.10
C MET A 293 0.91 18.82 9.09
N ILE A 294 1.49 19.96 8.69
CA ILE A 294 1.17 20.58 7.40
C ILE A 294 1.97 19.80 6.35
N GLY A 295 1.43 18.65 5.96
CA GLY A 295 2.06 17.74 5.01
C GLY A 295 2.06 18.30 3.58
N THR A 296 3.25 18.41 2.98
CA THR A 296 3.38 18.19 1.54
C THR A 296 3.19 16.68 1.25
N PRO A 297 2.71 16.28 0.05
CA PRO A 297 2.20 14.93 -0.22
C PRO A 297 3.01 13.75 0.35
N LYS A 298 2.27 12.77 0.89
CA LYS A 298 2.78 11.60 1.62
C LYS A 298 3.30 10.52 0.66
N GLU A 299 4.62 10.40 0.55
CA GLU A 299 5.31 9.12 0.34
C GLU A 299 6.49 9.04 1.31
N SER A 300 6.60 7.93 2.05
CA SER A 300 7.80 7.62 2.84
C SER A 300 8.02 6.10 2.87
N PRO A 301 9.26 5.68 2.59
CA PRO A 301 10.05 5.13 3.70
C PRO A 301 11.17 6.06 4.15
N SER A 302 11.44 6.07 5.46
CA SER A 302 12.54 6.80 6.08
C SER A 302 13.89 6.19 5.71
N GLU A 303 14.76 6.98 5.06
CA GLU A 303 16.25 6.96 5.11
C GLU A 303 16.84 7.79 3.95
N LEU A 304 16.05 8.03 2.89
CA LEU A 304 16.49 8.74 1.70
C LEU A 304 16.13 10.24 1.77
N ALA A 305 17.12 11.10 1.49
CA ALA A 305 16.92 12.53 1.26
C ALA A 305 17.03 12.83 -0.24
N ALA A 306 16.14 13.66 -0.77
CA ALA A 306 16.26 14.13 -2.15
C ALA A 306 17.54 14.99 -2.28
N THR A 307 18.50 14.51 -3.07
CA THR A 307 19.81 15.20 -3.30
C THR A 307 19.98 15.65 -4.74
N HIS A 308 19.29 15.04 -5.70
CA HIS A 308 19.39 15.33 -7.13
C HIS A 308 18.02 15.14 -7.79
N ALA A 309 17.73 15.93 -8.83
CA ALA A 309 16.58 15.75 -9.71
C ALA A 309 17.05 15.73 -11.18
N LEU A 310 16.31 15.00 -12.01
CA LEU A 310 16.50 14.94 -13.45
C LEU A 310 15.30 15.60 -14.15
N LEU A 311 15.58 16.50 -15.09
CA LEU A 311 14.59 17.13 -15.95
C LEU A 311 14.84 16.68 -17.39
N LEU A 312 13.86 16.01 -17.99
CA LEU A 312 13.91 15.52 -19.37
C LEU A 312 13.14 16.48 -20.29
N TYR A 313 13.78 16.91 -21.37
CA TYR A 313 13.23 17.79 -22.38
C TYR A 313 13.14 17.05 -23.71
N ASN A 314 11.94 16.91 -24.26
CA ASN A 314 11.72 16.29 -25.56
C ASN A 314 11.37 17.36 -26.61
N GLY A 315 12.11 17.38 -27.73
CA GLY A 315 11.80 18.25 -28.87
C GLY A 315 10.57 17.78 -29.64
N ALA A 316 9.57 18.66 -29.80
CA ALA A 316 8.27 18.30 -30.34
C ALA A 316 8.22 17.97 -31.85
N ASN A 317 9.28 18.23 -32.63
CA ASN A 317 9.15 18.18 -34.11
C ASN A 317 10.43 17.92 -34.93
N THR A 318 11.49 17.30 -34.38
CA THR A 318 12.62 16.80 -35.20
C THR A 318 13.47 15.76 -34.47
N MET A 319 13.97 14.78 -35.23
CA MET A 319 14.76 13.61 -34.80
C MET A 319 15.43 13.69 -33.41
N ASN A 320 14.90 12.90 -32.47
CA ASN A 320 15.60 12.33 -31.32
C ASN A 320 16.42 13.27 -30.41
N ARG A 321 16.13 14.58 -30.40
CA ARG A 321 16.72 15.54 -29.45
C ARG A 321 15.97 15.50 -28.12
N ALA A 322 16.29 14.48 -27.33
CA ALA A 322 16.07 14.48 -25.89
C ALA A 322 17.28 15.14 -25.21
N MET A 323 17.05 16.09 -24.30
CA MET A 323 18.07 16.63 -23.41
C MET A 323 17.67 16.31 -21.97
N VAL A 324 18.65 15.96 -21.12
CA VAL A 324 18.44 15.80 -19.68
C VAL A 324 19.29 16.82 -18.95
N THR A 325 18.80 17.42 -17.87
CA THR A 325 19.60 18.22 -16.93
C THR A 325 19.59 17.59 -15.54
N VAL A 326 20.73 17.64 -14.85
CA VAL A 326 20.84 17.25 -13.43
C VAL A 326 20.84 18.51 -12.57
N HIS A 327 19.98 18.53 -11.56
CA HIS A 327 19.83 19.61 -10.59
C HIS A 327 20.16 19.06 -9.21
N THR A 328 21.09 19.67 -8.48
CA THR A 328 21.27 19.35 -7.05
C THR A 328 20.07 19.85 -6.28
N VAL A 329 19.60 19.08 -5.30
CA VAL A 329 18.47 19.43 -4.44
C VAL A 329 18.99 19.98 -3.13
N ALA A 330 18.71 21.24 -2.84
CA ALA A 330 18.96 21.84 -1.54
C ALA A 330 17.74 21.65 -0.62
N ARG A 331 17.98 21.31 0.65
CA ARG A 331 16.93 21.22 1.66
C ARG A 331 16.76 22.56 2.36
N GLY A 332 15.66 23.26 2.08
CA GLY A 332 15.22 24.43 2.84
C GLY A 332 14.26 24.03 3.95
N PRO A 333 13.84 24.98 4.81
CA PRO A 333 12.81 24.73 5.82
C PRO A 333 11.52 24.21 5.15
N GLY A 334 11.16 22.96 5.43
CA GLY A 334 9.96 22.32 4.89
C GLY A 334 9.92 22.05 3.38
N ARG A 335 11.01 22.21 2.62
CA ARG A 335 10.99 22.02 1.15
C ARG A 335 12.32 21.57 0.54
N TYR A 336 12.21 20.92 -0.60
CA TYR A 336 13.32 20.60 -1.50
C TYR A 336 13.36 21.61 -2.65
N VAL A 337 14.52 22.18 -2.93
CA VAL A 337 14.73 23.22 -3.96
C VAL A 337 15.69 22.71 -5.03
N LEU A 338 15.26 22.72 -6.29
CA LEU A 338 16.14 22.42 -7.41
C LEU A 338 17.10 23.60 -7.63
N LEU A 339 18.39 23.37 -7.41
CA LEU A 339 19.44 24.33 -7.76
C LEU A 339 19.62 24.39 -9.29
N PRO A 340 20.37 25.38 -9.82
CA PRO A 340 20.59 25.52 -11.26
C PRO A 340 21.09 24.23 -11.91
N GLY A 341 20.39 23.82 -12.96
CA GLY A 341 20.65 22.58 -13.68
C GLY A 341 21.90 22.66 -14.54
N LYS A 342 22.61 21.54 -14.64
CA LYS A 342 23.67 21.34 -15.64
C LYS A 342 23.17 20.31 -16.66
N PRO A 343 23.46 20.47 -17.97
CA PRO A 343 23.24 19.40 -18.94
C PRO A 343 23.85 18.10 -18.45
N ALA A 344 23.03 17.05 -18.41
CA ALA A 344 23.43 15.77 -17.87
C ALA A 344 24.37 15.08 -18.86
N THR A 345 25.60 14.83 -18.41
CA THR A 345 26.55 14.03 -19.19
C THR A 345 26.20 12.55 -19.03
N ALA A 346 26.49 11.72 -20.05
CA ALA A 346 26.25 10.28 -19.95
C ALA A 346 26.93 9.63 -18.70
N PRO A 347 28.16 10.01 -18.30
CA PRO A 347 28.75 9.55 -17.03
C PRO A 347 27.96 9.97 -15.77
N ALA A 348 27.41 11.19 -15.74
CA ALA A 348 26.62 11.66 -14.60
C ALA A 348 25.28 10.92 -14.49
N LEU A 349 24.60 10.67 -15.61
CA LEU A 349 23.40 9.84 -15.66
C LEU A 349 23.70 8.39 -15.24
N HIS A 350 24.79 7.82 -15.73
CA HIS A 350 25.21 6.46 -15.36
C HIS A 350 25.51 6.35 -13.85
N GLN A 351 26.29 7.28 -13.27
CA GLN A 351 26.55 7.31 -11.83
C GLN A 351 25.26 7.45 -11.00
N LEU A 352 24.30 8.26 -11.46
CA LEU A 352 23.04 8.47 -10.77
C LEU A 352 22.17 7.21 -10.83
N LEU A 353 21.97 6.62 -12.01
CA LEU A 353 21.20 5.37 -12.18
C LEU A 353 21.81 4.19 -11.41
N SER A 354 23.15 4.09 -11.37
CA SER A 354 23.86 3.07 -10.58
C SER A 354 23.56 3.13 -9.08
N ARG A 355 23.16 4.29 -8.54
CA ARG A 355 22.75 4.44 -7.13
C ARG A 355 21.33 3.97 -6.87
N PHE A 356 20.42 4.17 -7.83
CA PHE A 356 19.01 3.74 -7.69
C PHE A 356 18.82 2.25 -7.92
N ASN A 357 19.64 1.65 -8.78
CA ASN A 357 19.64 0.21 -9.00
C ASN A 357 21.07 -0.27 -9.27
N PRO A 358 21.76 -0.84 -8.27
CA PRO A 358 23.13 -1.35 -8.41
C PRO A 358 23.28 -2.37 -9.55
N SER A 359 22.21 -3.09 -9.90
CA SER A 359 22.20 -4.09 -10.98
C SER A 359 22.17 -3.48 -12.39
N ILE A 360 21.82 -2.20 -12.56
CA ILE A 360 21.93 -1.49 -13.85
C ILE A 360 23.40 -1.37 -14.27
N ALA A 361 24.32 -1.25 -13.31
CA ALA A 361 25.75 -1.17 -13.55
C ALA A 361 26.43 -2.47 -13.13
N CYS A 362 26.31 -3.51 -13.95
CA CYS A 362 27.16 -4.69 -13.84
C CYS A 362 28.61 -4.33 -14.19
N GLN A 363 29.38 -3.90 -13.19
CA GLN A 363 30.77 -3.45 -13.34
C GLN A 363 31.72 -4.62 -13.13
N GLY A 364 32.10 -5.29 -14.22
CA GLY A 364 33.05 -6.40 -14.16
C GLY A 364 33.15 -7.18 -15.48
N LEU A 365 33.94 -8.25 -15.47
CA LEU A 365 33.93 -9.24 -16.54
C LEU A 365 32.67 -10.10 -16.38
N LEU A 366 31.82 -10.14 -17.41
CA LEU A 366 30.66 -11.02 -17.41
C LEU A 366 31.12 -12.49 -17.48
N PRO A 367 30.54 -13.41 -16.68
CA PRO A 367 30.80 -14.84 -16.84
C PRO A 367 30.50 -15.30 -18.26
N ALA A 368 31.38 -16.13 -18.84
CA ALA A 368 31.24 -16.63 -20.21
C ALA A 368 29.93 -17.41 -20.45
N ASN A 369 29.30 -17.89 -19.37
CA ASN A 369 28.05 -18.63 -19.38
C ASN A 369 26.79 -17.77 -19.13
N LEU A 370 26.94 -16.48 -18.83
CA LEU A 370 25.82 -15.54 -18.68
C LEU A 370 25.24 -15.18 -20.06
N LEU A 371 23.93 -15.33 -20.21
CA LEU A 371 23.20 -15.12 -21.48
C LEU A 371 22.40 -13.81 -21.49
N ARG A 372 21.70 -13.50 -20.39
CA ARG A 372 20.91 -12.27 -20.22
C ARG A 372 21.01 -11.79 -18.77
N HIS A 373 21.12 -10.48 -18.59
CA HIS A 373 21.04 -9.83 -17.29
C HIS A 373 20.28 -8.52 -17.47
N ALA A 374 19.23 -8.33 -16.68
CA ALA A 374 18.41 -7.12 -16.66
C ALA A 374 17.86 -6.92 -15.22
N PRO A 375 17.29 -5.75 -14.88
CA PRO A 375 16.71 -5.52 -13.56
C PRO A 375 15.71 -6.61 -13.13
N GLY A 376 16.09 -7.42 -12.15
CA GLY A 376 15.27 -8.53 -11.64
C GLY A 376 15.35 -9.84 -12.46
N GLU A 377 16.09 -9.86 -13.56
CA GLU A 377 16.19 -11.01 -14.48
C GLU A 377 17.64 -11.49 -14.67
N LEU A 378 17.85 -12.81 -14.59
CA LEU A 378 19.14 -13.45 -14.82
C LEU A 378 18.94 -14.75 -15.62
N LEU A 379 19.66 -14.90 -16.74
CA LEU A 379 19.64 -16.10 -17.58
C LEU A 379 21.09 -16.55 -17.82
N TRP A 380 21.40 -17.80 -17.53
CA TRP A 380 22.73 -18.38 -17.76
C TRP A 380 22.62 -19.86 -18.12
N HIS A 381 23.60 -20.37 -18.88
CA HIS A 381 23.77 -21.81 -19.03
C HIS A 381 24.73 -22.34 -17.96
N CYS A 382 24.55 -23.60 -17.56
CA CYS A 382 25.44 -24.32 -16.68
C CYS A 382 25.91 -25.57 -17.42
N PRO A 383 27.23 -25.73 -17.64
CA PRO A 383 27.78 -26.96 -18.18
C PRO A 383 27.37 -28.22 -17.41
N SER A 384 27.35 -29.35 -18.11
CA SER A 384 27.24 -30.67 -17.50
C SER A 384 28.38 -30.85 -16.51
N ARG A 385 28.05 -31.27 -15.29
CA ARG A 385 29.02 -31.37 -14.20
C ARG A 385 28.59 -32.36 -13.13
N ILE A 386 29.57 -32.81 -12.35
CA ILE A 386 29.35 -33.72 -11.23
C ILE A 386 29.00 -32.90 -9.98
N GLU A 387 27.79 -33.06 -9.45
CA GLU A 387 27.28 -32.41 -8.23
C GLU A 387 26.52 -33.44 -7.37
N PRO A 388 26.26 -33.17 -6.07
CA PRO A 388 25.40 -34.05 -5.27
C PRO A 388 23.94 -33.91 -5.70
N ILE A 389 23.20 -35.02 -5.69
CA ILE A 389 21.74 -35.03 -5.87
C ILE A 389 21.05 -35.46 -4.58
N PHE A 390 19.99 -34.78 -4.16
CA PHE A 390 19.25 -35.09 -2.93
C PHE A 390 17.80 -35.46 -3.23
N PHE A 391 17.37 -36.59 -2.69
CA PHE A 391 16.00 -37.09 -2.79
C PHE A 391 15.37 -37.23 -1.40
N GLN A 392 14.10 -36.86 -1.31
CA GLN A 392 13.21 -37.10 -0.18
C GLN A 392 11.82 -37.46 -0.71
N THR A 393 11.73 -38.63 -1.32
CA THR A 393 10.57 -39.10 -2.11
C THR A 393 9.90 -40.31 -1.45
N SER A 394 8.77 -40.78 -2.01
CA SER A 394 8.20 -42.09 -1.67
C SER A 394 9.02 -43.28 -2.22
N HIS A 395 9.96 -43.05 -3.15
CA HIS A 395 10.77 -44.07 -3.79
C HIS A 395 12.05 -44.33 -2.96
N SER A 396 12.08 -45.46 -2.25
CA SER A 396 13.22 -45.82 -1.38
C SER A 396 14.55 -45.96 -2.12
N GLU A 397 14.52 -46.44 -3.36
CA GLU A 397 15.65 -46.54 -4.28
C GLU A 397 16.32 -45.17 -4.58
N LEU A 398 15.52 -44.11 -4.78
CA LEU A 398 16.02 -42.74 -4.99
C LEU A 398 16.57 -42.17 -3.68
N ASN A 399 15.90 -42.43 -2.56
CA ASN A 399 16.37 -41.99 -1.26
C ASN A 399 17.71 -42.65 -0.88
N ALA A 400 17.97 -43.89 -1.32
CA ALA A 400 19.23 -44.61 -1.10
C ALA A 400 20.43 -44.03 -1.88
N ILE A 401 20.19 -43.24 -2.93
CA ILE A 401 21.24 -42.51 -3.66
C ILE A 401 21.34 -41.03 -3.28
N SER A 402 20.50 -40.56 -2.34
CA SER A 402 20.49 -39.19 -1.85
C SER A 402 21.85 -38.81 -1.23
N GLY A 403 22.41 -37.68 -1.66
CA GLY A 403 23.74 -37.20 -1.30
C GLY A 403 24.88 -37.77 -2.14
N LYS A 404 24.67 -38.78 -3.01
CA LYS A 404 25.69 -39.22 -3.96
C LYS A 404 25.98 -38.11 -4.97
N ARG A 405 27.24 -38.04 -5.41
CA ARG A 405 27.65 -37.21 -6.54
C ARG A 405 27.32 -37.92 -7.85
N VAL A 406 26.59 -37.26 -8.74
CA VAL A 406 26.17 -37.77 -10.05
C VAL A 406 26.50 -36.76 -11.14
N CYS A 407 26.58 -37.21 -12.39
CA CYS A 407 26.64 -36.30 -13.52
C CYS A 407 25.26 -35.65 -13.74
N HIS A 408 25.23 -34.34 -13.94
CA HIS A 408 24.03 -33.57 -14.27
C HIS A 408 24.07 -33.14 -15.74
N PRO A 409 22.92 -33.01 -16.43
CA PRO A 409 22.88 -32.52 -17.81
C PRO A 409 23.38 -31.09 -17.92
N HIS A 410 23.66 -30.64 -19.14
CA HIS A 410 23.80 -29.22 -19.43
C HIS A 410 22.46 -28.54 -19.12
N LEU A 411 22.47 -27.47 -18.31
CA LEU A 411 21.27 -26.78 -17.86
C LEU A 411 21.24 -25.34 -18.38
N LEU A 412 20.02 -24.81 -18.44
CA LEU A 412 19.72 -23.42 -18.64
C LEU A 412 18.88 -22.97 -17.44
N PHE A 413 19.37 -21.98 -16.69
CA PHE A 413 18.66 -21.39 -15.57
C PHE A 413 18.16 -19.99 -15.93
N HIS A 414 16.92 -19.71 -15.59
CA HIS A 414 16.29 -18.39 -15.73
C HIS A 414 15.64 -17.99 -14.42
N VAL A 415 16.01 -16.84 -13.90
CA VAL A 415 15.37 -16.25 -12.72
C VAL A 415 14.68 -14.98 -13.16
N THR A 416 13.37 -14.89 -12.89
CA THR A 416 12.55 -13.70 -13.16
C THR A 416 11.44 -13.61 -12.12
N ARG A 417 11.10 -12.40 -11.67
CA ARG A 417 10.01 -12.15 -10.68
C ARG A 417 10.08 -13.02 -9.41
N ARG A 418 11.31 -13.34 -8.95
CA ARG A 418 11.65 -14.29 -7.85
C ARG A 418 11.41 -15.78 -8.13
N ASN A 419 10.76 -16.13 -9.24
CA ASN A 419 10.65 -17.52 -9.68
C ASN A 419 11.98 -18.00 -10.29
N LEU A 420 12.29 -19.28 -10.08
CA LEU A 420 13.40 -19.98 -10.72
C LEU A 420 12.81 -20.93 -11.75
N TYR A 421 13.33 -20.89 -12.97
CA TYR A 421 13.02 -21.81 -14.05
C TYR A 421 14.29 -22.51 -14.50
N VAL A 422 14.18 -23.79 -14.86
CA VAL A 422 15.29 -24.61 -15.35
C VAL A 422 14.85 -25.46 -16.54
N ALA A 423 15.67 -25.45 -17.58
CA ALA A 423 15.57 -26.34 -18.73
C ALA A 423 16.91 -27.06 -18.93
N ALA A 424 16.92 -28.12 -19.73
CA ALA A 424 18.14 -28.80 -20.15
C ALA A 424 18.50 -28.45 -21.61
N LEU A 425 19.80 -28.49 -21.89
CA LEU A 425 20.40 -28.17 -23.18
C LEU A 425 20.95 -29.46 -23.85
N PRO A 426 20.97 -29.52 -25.20
CA PRO A 426 21.41 -30.71 -25.92
C PRO A 426 22.92 -30.98 -25.86
N ASN A 427 23.72 -29.98 -25.47
CA ASN A 427 25.18 -30.03 -25.37
C ASN A 427 25.70 -28.79 -24.61
N ASP A 428 27.02 -28.67 -24.48
CA ASP A 428 27.68 -27.59 -23.73
C ASP A 428 27.78 -26.24 -24.46
N GLN A 429 27.34 -26.15 -25.72
CA GLN A 429 27.48 -24.93 -26.48
C GLN A 429 26.56 -23.85 -25.90
N ARG A 430 27.08 -22.61 -25.87
CA ARG A 430 26.32 -21.42 -25.49
C ARG A 430 25.06 -21.33 -26.37
N PRO A 431 23.84 -21.44 -25.81
CA PRO A 431 22.63 -21.57 -26.60
C PRO A 431 22.28 -20.27 -27.35
N SER A 432 21.60 -20.44 -28.48
CA SER A 432 21.01 -19.35 -29.26
C SER A 432 19.50 -19.27 -29.01
N LEU A 433 18.86 -18.20 -29.48
CA LEU A 433 17.40 -18.03 -29.40
C LEU A 433 16.62 -19.17 -30.10
N GLU A 434 17.23 -19.83 -31.09
CA GLU A 434 16.65 -20.96 -31.84
C GLU A 434 17.03 -22.33 -31.24
N THR A 435 17.80 -22.38 -30.14
CA THR A 435 18.11 -23.64 -29.47
C THR A 435 16.84 -24.26 -28.89
N ASN A 436 16.49 -25.46 -29.36
CA ASN A 436 15.40 -26.27 -28.81
C ASN A 436 15.73 -26.71 -27.38
N LEU A 437 14.78 -26.53 -26.46
CA LEU A 437 14.94 -26.89 -25.06
C LEU A 437 14.46 -28.31 -24.76
N LEU A 438 15.19 -28.95 -23.85
CA LEU A 438 14.88 -30.27 -23.29
C LEU A 438 14.40 -30.09 -21.84
N ARG A 439 13.59 -31.02 -21.34
CA ARG A 439 13.11 -31.01 -19.95
C ARG A 439 14.26 -31.31 -19.01
N ALA A 440 14.41 -30.51 -17.97
CA ALA A 440 15.34 -30.82 -16.89
C ALA A 440 14.77 -32.02 -16.09
N PRO A 441 15.51 -33.13 -15.92
CA PRO A 441 14.94 -34.41 -15.49
C PRO A 441 14.84 -34.52 -13.96
N TYR A 442 14.27 -33.51 -13.31
CA TYR A 442 14.17 -33.42 -11.85
C TYR A 442 12.70 -33.46 -11.40
N TYR A 443 12.47 -33.99 -10.20
CA TYR A 443 11.27 -33.68 -9.43
C TYR A 443 11.28 -32.22 -8.98
N ASN A 444 10.13 -31.72 -8.51
CA ASN A 444 9.86 -30.32 -8.16
C ASN A 444 9.99 -29.34 -9.35
N VAL A 445 10.08 -29.83 -10.59
CA VAL A 445 10.12 -29.01 -11.82
C VAL A 445 8.90 -29.35 -12.68
N ASP A 446 8.15 -28.34 -13.11
CA ASP A 446 6.90 -28.51 -13.87
C ASP A 446 7.10 -28.65 -15.39
N ALA A 447 6.00 -28.63 -16.15
CA ALA A 447 6.02 -28.85 -17.59
C ALA A 447 6.66 -27.68 -18.37
N GLU A 448 6.69 -26.48 -17.79
CA GLU A 448 7.25 -25.25 -18.33
C GLU A 448 8.66 -24.99 -17.78
N GLY A 449 9.12 -25.82 -16.85
CA GLY A 449 10.45 -25.74 -16.22
C GLY A 449 10.47 -24.91 -14.95
N GLN A 450 9.34 -24.45 -14.41
CA GLN A 450 9.30 -23.73 -13.14
C GLN A 450 9.68 -24.66 -11.99
N VAL A 451 10.61 -24.22 -11.15
CA VAL A 451 11.03 -24.92 -9.94
C VAL A 451 10.07 -24.55 -8.81
N CYS A 452 9.40 -25.54 -8.25
CA CYS A 452 8.68 -25.42 -6.99
C CYS A 452 9.71 -25.24 -5.86
N GLN A 453 9.93 -23.99 -5.46
CA GLN A 453 11.00 -23.64 -4.52
C GLN A 453 10.78 -24.24 -3.13
N GLY A 454 9.53 -24.35 -2.65
CA GLY A 454 9.24 -24.90 -1.32
C GLY A 454 9.98 -24.13 -0.21
N SER A 455 10.94 -24.78 0.44
CA SER A 455 11.83 -24.17 1.44
C SER A 455 13.20 -23.71 0.90
N MET A 456 13.43 -23.82 -0.42
CA MET A 456 14.65 -23.35 -1.09
C MET A 456 14.74 -21.83 -1.03
N ASN A 457 15.65 -21.32 -0.19
CA ASN A 457 15.95 -19.89 -0.13
C ASN A 457 16.96 -19.51 -1.23
N GLY A 458 16.47 -18.93 -2.32
CA GLY A 458 17.30 -18.25 -3.31
C GLY A 458 17.98 -16.98 -2.76
N PRO A 459 19.08 -16.53 -3.36
CA PRO A 459 19.69 -15.24 -3.01
C PRO A 459 18.71 -14.08 -3.24
N ARG A 460 18.79 -13.04 -2.40
CA ARG A 460 17.89 -11.87 -2.45
C ARG A 460 18.08 -10.99 -3.70
N GLU A 461 19.20 -11.12 -4.39
CA GLU A 461 19.57 -10.30 -5.54
C GLU A 461 19.93 -11.17 -6.76
N ASN A 462 19.43 -10.76 -7.92
CA ASN A 462 19.71 -11.40 -9.22
C ASN A 462 20.83 -10.62 -9.92
N LYS A 463 22.07 -11.04 -9.69
CA LYS A 463 23.29 -10.46 -10.28
C LYS A 463 24.21 -11.60 -10.75
N PRO A 464 25.15 -11.39 -11.69
CA PRO A 464 26.03 -12.47 -12.15
C PRO A 464 26.85 -13.14 -11.04
N GLU A 465 27.17 -12.43 -9.96
CA GLU A 465 27.85 -12.98 -8.78
C GLU A 465 26.97 -13.94 -7.96
N SER A 466 25.64 -13.89 -8.12
CA SER A 466 24.71 -14.81 -7.43
C SER A 466 24.39 -16.09 -8.21
N ILE A 467 24.92 -16.26 -9.44
CA ILE A 467 24.83 -17.51 -10.24
C ILE A 467 25.22 -18.74 -9.40
N GLY A 468 26.41 -18.73 -8.80
CA GLY A 468 26.89 -19.87 -7.99
C GLY A 468 26.15 -20.06 -6.66
N GLN A 469 25.30 -19.11 -6.26
CA GLN A 469 24.40 -19.26 -5.11
C GLN A 469 23.08 -19.90 -5.55
N TRP A 470 22.51 -19.45 -6.68
CA TRP A 470 21.33 -20.07 -7.31
C TRP A 470 21.55 -21.54 -7.65
N GLU A 471 22.64 -21.87 -8.34
CA GLU A 471 22.99 -23.25 -8.68
C GLU A 471 23.15 -24.12 -7.42
N ARG A 472 23.82 -23.58 -6.39
CA ARG A 472 24.02 -24.30 -5.12
C ARG A 472 22.70 -24.52 -4.38
N ALA A 473 21.79 -23.54 -4.40
CA ALA A 473 20.46 -23.67 -3.81
C ALA A 473 19.64 -24.76 -4.54
N PHE A 474 19.72 -24.80 -5.88
CA PHE A 474 19.09 -25.83 -6.70
C PHE A 474 19.66 -27.23 -6.41
N PHE A 475 20.96 -27.46 -6.63
CA PHE A 475 21.59 -28.78 -6.47
C PHE A 475 21.60 -29.30 -5.02
N ARG A 476 21.43 -28.43 -4.01
CA ARG A 476 21.31 -28.84 -2.60
C ARG A 476 19.87 -28.88 -2.07
N SER A 477 18.87 -28.61 -2.90
CA SER A 477 17.48 -28.81 -2.53
C SER A 477 17.11 -30.31 -2.58
N ALA A 478 16.20 -30.73 -1.71
CA ALA A 478 15.66 -32.08 -1.74
C ALA A 478 14.55 -32.16 -2.80
N PHE A 479 14.77 -32.99 -3.81
CA PHE A 479 13.78 -33.35 -4.81
C PHE A 479 12.77 -34.33 -4.19
N THR A 480 11.48 -33.97 -4.14
CA THR A 480 10.47 -34.68 -3.33
C THR A 480 9.37 -35.34 -4.15
N HIS A 481 8.84 -34.67 -5.18
CA HIS A 481 7.71 -35.18 -5.97
C HIS A 481 7.68 -34.63 -7.41
N PRO A 482 7.12 -35.37 -8.38
CA PRO A 482 6.82 -34.79 -9.70
C PRO A 482 5.84 -33.63 -9.54
N GLN A 483 6.13 -32.49 -10.20
CA GLN A 483 5.37 -31.25 -10.08
C GLN A 483 4.45 -31.09 -11.29
N GLY A 484 3.14 -31.03 -11.08
CA GLY A 484 2.16 -30.90 -12.18
C GLY A 484 1.72 -32.25 -12.78
N GLY A 485 0.82 -32.19 -13.77
CA GLY A 485 0.08 -33.35 -14.29
C GLY A 485 0.89 -34.33 -15.15
N ALA A 486 0.19 -35.15 -15.95
CA ALA A 486 0.79 -36.24 -16.71
C ALA A 486 1.64 -35.76 -17.92
N PHE A 487 2.89 -35.39 -17.66
CA PHE A 487 3.92 -35.18 -18.69
C PHE A 487 5.15 -36.08 -18.47
N GLN A 488 5.88 -36.33 -19.56
CA GLN A 488 7.07 -37.17 -19.54
C GLN A 488 8.30 -36.35 -19.10
N ILE A 489 8.85 -36.65 -17.91
CA ILE A 489 10.08 -36.02 -17.39
C ILE A 489 11.32 -36.52 -18.16
N THR A 490 11.37 -37.81 -18.52
CA THR A 490 12.50 -38.46 -19.20
C THR A 490 12.03 -39.55 -20.16
N SER A 491 12.79 -39.78 -21.24
CA SER A 491 12.66 -40.91 -22.16
C SER A 491 13.52 -42.13 -21.78
N HIS A 492 14.08 -42.17 -20.57
CA HIS A 492 14.80 -43.34 -20.06
C HIS A 492 13.87 -44.56 -19.95
N PRO A 493 14.28 -45.77 -20.41
CA PRO A 493 13.42 -46.95 -20.40
C PRO A 493 12.89 -47.35 -19.01
N ASN A 494 13.68 -47.10 -17.96
CA ASN A 494 13.34 -47.39 -16.57
C ASN A 494 12.84 -46.12 -15.82
N GLY A 495 12.41 -45.10 -16.56
CA GLY A 495 11.86 -43.86 -16.04
C GLY A 495 12.85 -43.01 -15.23
N HIS A 496 12.32 -42.09 -14.43
CA HIS A 496 13.11 -41.15 -13.63
C HIS A 496 13.99 -41.85 -12.57
N SER A 497 13.47 -42.89 -11.89
CA SER A 497 14.28 -43.69 -10.96
C SER A 497 15.48 -44.32 -11.67
N GLY A 498 15.24 -45.00 -12.80
CA GLY A 498 16.29 -45.69 -13.56
C GLY A 498 17.40 -44.76 -14.03
N LEU A 499 17.04 -43.59 -14.57
CA LEU A 499 18.00 -42.57 -15.00
C LEU A 499 18.97 -42.19 -13.87
N TRP A 500 18.45 -41.82 -12.70
CA TRP A 500 19.30 -41.36 -11.59
C TRP A 500 20.04 -42.49 -10.88
N LEU A 501 19.48 -43.70 -10.83
CA LEU A 501 20.18 -44.89 -10.32
C LEU A 501 21.42 -45.19 -11.17
N GLU A 502 21.27 -45.24 -12.50
CA GLU A 502 22.36 -45.48 -13.46
C GLU A 502 23.44 -44.39 -13.38
N GLN A 503 23.05 -43.11 -13.32
CA GLN A 503 23.99 -41.99 -13.08
C GLN A 503 24.71 -42.07 -11.73
N SER A 504 24.13 -42.76 -10.73
CA SER A 504 24.75 -42.99 -9.42
C SER A 504 25.74 -44.15 -9.37
N GLU A 505 25.72 -45.01 -10.39
CA GLU A 505 26.67 -46.11 -10.60
C GLU A 505 27.84 -45.67 -11.49
N GLN A 506 27.61 -44.73 -12.42
CA GLN A 506 28.60 -44.21 -13.36
C GLN A 506 28.81 -42.68 -13.25
N PRO A 507 29.23 -42.15 -12.08
CA PRO A 507 29.25 -40.70 -11.82
C PRO A 507 30.24 -39.89 -12.66
N CYS A 508 31.15 -40.54 -13.39
CA CYS A 508 32.12 -39.91 -14.29
C CYS A 508 31.79 -40.05 -15.78
N ALA A 509 30.65 -40.65 -16.14
CA ALA A 509 30.20 -40.73 -17.53
C ALA A 509 29.63 -39.37 -18.01
N GLU A 510 29.63 -39.15 -19.32
CA GLU A 510 28.85 -38.05 -19.91
C GLU A 510 27.37 -38.27 -19.64
N PHE A 511 26.64 -37.20 -19.33
CA PHE A 511 25.20 -37.32 -19.06
C PHE A 511 24.45 -37.78 -20.33
N PRO A 512 23.56 -38.79 -20.25
CA PRO A 512 22.91 -39.37 -21.42
C PRO A 512 21.77 -38.48 -21.93
N VAL A 513 22.12 -37.44 -22.69
CA VAL A 513 21.20 -36.42 -23.24
C VAL A 513 20.05 -37.04 -24.05
N GLN A 514 20.25 -38.19 -24.69
CA GLN A 514 19.20 -38.93 -25.41
C GLN A 514 18.00 -39.36 -24.54
N HIS A 515 18.16 -39.38 -23.21
CA HIS A 515 17.08 -39.69 -22.26
C HIS A 515 16.33 -38.45 -21.76
N LEU A 516 16.65 -37.25 -22.25
CA LEU A 516 15.90 -36.04 -21.95
C LEU A 516 14.69 -35.90 -22.88
N ALA A 517 13.51 -35.66 -22.30
CA ALA A 517 12.30 -35.44 -23.08
C ALA A 517 12.26 -34.00 -23.65
N PRO A 518 11.76 -33.76 -24.87
CA PRO A 518 11.71 -32.42 -25.46
C PRO A 518 10.63 -31.54 -24.80
N MET A 519 10.94 -30.24 -24.62
CA MET A 519 9.92 -29.23 -24.24
C MET A 519 9.06 -28.79 -25.44
N LYS A 520 9.49 -29.09 -26.68
CA LYS A 520 8.86 -28.68 -27.95
C LYS A 520 8.78 -27.15 -28.13
N MET A 521 9.75 -26.42 -27.59
CA MET A 521 9.88 -24.97 -27.74
C MET A 521 11.35 -24.56 -27.84
N THR A 522 11.62 -23.43 -28.50
CA THR A 522 12.94 -22.79 -28.53
C THR A 522 13.17 -21.90 -27.32
N LEU A 523 14.42 -21.53 -27.07
CA LEU A 523 14.79 -20.55 -26.04
C LEU A 523 13.99 -19.25 -26.16
N ASN A 524 13.79 -18.74 -27.38
CA ASN A 524 13.01 -17.53 -27.62
C ASN A 524 11.55 -17.65 -27.16
N GLN A 525 10.91 -18.78 -27.49
CA GLN A 525 9.52 -19.06 -27.13
C GLN A 525 9.35 -19.20 -25.62
N TRP A 526 10.27 -19.92 -24.97
CA TRP A 526 10.31 -20.09 -23.51
C TRP A 526 10.46 -18.75 -22.77
N LEU A 527 11.41 -17.91 -23.22
CA LEU A 527 11.58 -16.56 -22.67
C LEU A 527 10.33 -15.69 -22.86
N MET A 528 9.67 -15.74 -24.02
CA MET A 528 8.43 -14.98 -24.25
C MET A 528 7.26 -15.47 -23.39
N GLY A 529 7.19 -16.77 -23.08
CA GLY A 529 6.24 -17.32 -22.11
C GLY A 529 6.41 -16.72 -20.70
N HIS A 530 7.66 -16.54 -20.27
CA HIS A 530 8.01 -16.07 -18.92
C HIS A 530 8.15 -14.53 -18.79
N SER A 531 8.07 -13.79 -19.92
CA SER A 531 8.36 -12.34 -19.97
C SER A 531 7.11 -11.46 -20.19
N ARG A 532 5.88 -11.93 -19.91
CA ARG A 532 4.68 -11.09 -20.03
C ARG A 532 4.65 -9.98 -18.99
N TRP A 533 4.94 -8.75 -19.45
CA TRP A 533 4.96 -7.52 -18.65
C TRP A 533 3.59 -7.25 -18.03
#